data_AF-A0A6M3JA07-F1
#
_entry.id   AF-A0A6M3JA07-F1
#
_cell.length_a   1.000
_cell.length_b   1.000
_cell.length_c   1.000
_cell.angle_alpha   90.00
_cell.angle_beta   90.00
_cell.angle_gamma   90.00
#
_symmetry.space_group_name_H-M   'P 1'
#
loop_
_entity.id
_entity.type
_entity.pdbx_description
1 polymer ?
#
loop_
_entity_poly.entity_id
_entity_poly.type
_entity_poly.pdbx_seq_one_letter_code
_entity_poly.pdbx_strand_id
1 'polypeptide(L)' 'MTQEQANNVEVTKKREEAARLRSLAAGQKEYAAAHMRQAQHPIYAGQEEVCAGKASQLEAFAEQNLAIAARLDLEVQLLQ' A
#
# COMPACT_ATOMS: atom_id res chain seq x y z
N MET A 1 23.23 -24.03 7.62
CA MET A 1 22.13 -23.19 8.17
C MET A 1 21.25 -24.10 8.98
N THR A 2 20.93 -23.76 10.22
CA THR A 2 19.93 -24.49 11.01
C THR A 2 18.52 -24.11 10.54
N GLN A 3 17.53 -24.97 10.77
CA GLN A 3 16.13 -24.69 10.42
C GLN A 3 15.64 -23.38 11.08
N GLU A 4 16.08 -23.13 12.31
CA GLU A 4 15.78 -21.92 13.08
C GLU A 4 16.37 -20.66 12.42
N GLN A 5 17.60 -20.72 11.91
CA GLN A 5 18.22 -19.63 11.17
C GLN A 5 17.47 -19.32 9.87
N ALA A 6 17.00 -20.34 9.17
CA ALA A 6 16.21 -20.17 7.94
C ALA A 6 14.87 -19.48 8.21
N ASN A 7 14.14 -19.92 9.26
CA ASN A 7 12.88 -19.31 9.67
C ASN A 7 13.06 -17.83 10.09
N ASN A 8 14.12 -17.51 10.83
CA ASN A 8 14.40 -16.13 11.24
C ASN A 8 14.68 -15.19 10.06
N VAL A 9 15.38 -15.68 9.03
CA VAL A 9 15.61 -14.91 7.80
C VAL A 9 14.30 -14.69 7.04
N GLU A 10 13.44 -15.71 6.96
CA GLU A 10 12.14 -15.59 6.30
C GLU A 10 11.22 -14.59 7.02
N VAL A 11 11.14 -14.66 8.35
CA VAL A 11 10.38 -13.71 9.17
C VAL A 11 10.83 -12.28 8.93
N THR A 12 12.15 -12.05 8.90
CA THR A 12 12.71 -10.71 8.69
C THR A 12 12.33 -10.16 7.32
N LYS A 13 12.48 -10.97 6.26
CA LYS A 13 12.09 -10.59 4.90
C LYS A 13 10.61 -10.21 4.79
N LYS A 14 9.72 -11.04 5.36
CA LYS A 14 8.28 -10.77 5.33
C LYS A 14 7.92 -9.49 6.10
N ARG A 15 8.57 -9.21 7.22
CA ARG A 15 8.39 -7.96 7.99
C ARG A 15 8.84 -6.73 7.22
N GLU A 16 10.01 -6.81 6.58
CA GLU A 16 10.53 -5.72 5.74
C GLU A 16 9.60 -5.44 4.56
N GLU A 17 9.11 -6.49 3.89
CA GLU A 17 8.17 -6.36 2.78
C GLU A 17 6.83 -5.77 3.23
N ALA A 18 6.27 -6.24 4.34
CA ALA A 18 5.06 -5.67 4.92
C ALA A 18 5.23 -4.18 5.27
N ALA A 19 6.37 -3.80 5.86
CA ALA A 19 6.68 -2.40 6.15
C ALA A 19 6.79 -1.55 4.88
N ARG A 20 7.47 -2.05 3.85
CA ARG A 20 7.57 -1.39 2.55
C ARG A 20 6.19 -1.16 1.91
N LEU A 21 5.32 -2.16 1.93
CA LEU A 21 3.98 -2.07 1.36
C LEU A 21 3.11 -1.05 2.10
N ARG A 22 3.21 -0.97 3.43
CA ARG A 22 2.51 0.07 4.21
C ARG A 22 3.00 1.48 3.85
N SER A 23 4.31 1.67 3.72
CA SER A 23 4.87 2.97 3.30
C SER A 23 4.41 3.36 1.90
N LEU A 24 4.38 2.41 0.97
CA LEU A 24 3.87 2.66 -0.38
C LEU A 24 2.37 3.03 -0.36
N ALA A 25 1.56 2.28 0.39
CA ALA A 25 0.14 2.56 0.54
C ALA A 25 -0.13 3.94 1.17
N ALA A 26 0.68 4.37 2.14
CA ALA A 26 0.58 5.70 2.71
C ALA A 26 0.80 6.80 1.65
N GLY A 27 1.86 6.68 0.85
CA GLY A 27 2.12 7.61 -0.25
C GLY A 27 0.99 7.61 -1.29
N GLN A 28 0.46 6.44 -1.65
CA GLN A 28 -0.68 6.34 -2.57
C GLN A 28 -1.93 7.06 -2.04
N LYS A 29 -2.23 6.95 -0.74
CA LYS A 29 -3.34 7.69 -0.11
C LYS A 29 -3.12 9.20 -0.13
N GLU A 30 -1.90 9.67 0.10
CA GLU A 30 -1.57 11.09 0.00
C GLU A 30 -1.78 11.63 -1.43
N TYR A 31 -1.33 10.87 -2.44
CA TYR A 31 -1.55 11.22 -3.84
C TYR A 31 -3.04 11.18 -4.23
N ALA A 32 -3.79 10.20 -3.74
CA ALA A 32 -5.24 10.14 -3.96
C ALA A 32 -5.93 11.39 -3.40
N ALA A 33 -5.62 11.77 -2.16
CA ALA A 33 -6.14 12.98 -1.55
C ALA A 33 -5.75 14.25 -2.33
N ALA A 34 -4.53 14.30 -2.87
CA ALA A 34 -4.11 15.42 -3.73
C ALA A 34 -4.94 15.51 -5.02
N HIS A 35 -5.22 14.38 -5.67
CA HIS A 35 -6.09 14.34 -6.84
C HIS A 35 -7.54 14.71 -6.50
N MET A 36 -8.06 14.30 -5.33
CA MET A 36 -9.40 14.74 -4.90
C MET A 36 -9.46 16.26 -4.70
N ARG A 37 -8.43 16.89 -4.13
CA ARG A 37 -8.34 18.35 -4.03
C ARG A 37 -8.30 19.03 -5.41
N GLN A 38 -7.63 18.42 -6.39
CA GLN A 38 -7.63 18.92 -7.77
C GLN A 38 -8.99 18.74 -8.46
N ALA A 39 -9.71 17.65 -8.17
CA ALA A 39 -11.04 17.40 -8.71
C ALA A 39 -12.05 18.47 -8.25
N GLN A 40 -11.91 18.96 -7.01
CA GLN A 40 -12.73 20.04 -6.44
C GLN A 40 -12.45 21.42 -7.06
N HIS A 41 -11.30 21.61 -7.71
CA HIS A 41 -10.88 22.86 -8.31
C HIS A 41 -10.36 22.64 -9.74
N PRO A 42 -11.25 22.26 -10.69
CA PRO A 42 -10.84 21.99 -12.06
C PRO A 42 -10.44 23.28 -12.79
N ILE A 43 -9.35 23.19 -13.55
CA ILE A 43 -8.78 24.28 -14.36
C ILE A 43 -9.22 24.14 -15.83
N TYR A 44 -9.62 22.93 -16.25
CA TYR A 44 -10.17 22.65 -17.57
C TYR A 44 -11.34 21.64 -17.50
N ALA A 45 -12.19 21.64 -18.53
CA ALA A 45 -13.35 20.76 -18.61
C ALA A 45 -12.95 19.27 -18.62
N GLY A 46 -13.60 18.46 -17.79
CA GLY A 46 -13.30 17.03 -17.65
C GLY A 46 -12.14 16.71 -16.70
N GLN A 47 -11.44 17.71 -16.15
CA GLN A 47 -10.37 17.47 -15.17
C GLN A 47 -10.89 16.78 -13.90
N GLU A 48 -12.10 17.13 -13.45
CA GLU A 48 -12.73 16.55 -12.26
C GLU A 48 -12.80 15.02 -12.36
N GLU A 49 -13.39 14.50 -13.44
CA GLU A 49 -13.55 13.06 -13.66
C GLU A 49 -12.20 12.34 -13.75
N VAL A 50 -11.22 12.94 -14.43
CA VAL A 50 -9.86 12.38 -14.54
C VAL A 50 -9.18 12.31 -13.18
N CYS A 51 -9.27 13.38 -12.38
CA CYS A 51 -8.66 13.45 -11.06
C CYS A 51 -9.37 12.51 -10.07
N ALA A 52 -10.70 12.47 -10.06
CA ALA A 52 -11.48 11.56 -9.23
C ALA A 52 -11.20 10.09 -9.59
N GLY A 53 -11.13 9.76 -10.89
CA GLY A 53 -10.78 8.43 -11.35
C GLY A 53 -9.37 8.01 -10.92
N LYS A 54 -8.39 8.91 -11.01
CA LYS A 54 -7.02 8.67 -10.51
C LYS A 54 -6.97 8.46 -9.00
N ALA A 55 -7.72 9.27 -8.24
CA ALA A 55 -7.79 9.11 -6.79
C ALA A 55 -8.34 7.73 -6.41
N SER A 56 -9.45 7.32 -7.04
CA SER A 56 -10.06 6.00 -6.82
C SER A 56 -9.11 4.85 -7.13
N GLN A 57 -8.33 4.92 -8.22
CA GLN A 57 -7.31 3.91 -8.54
C GLN A 57 -6.21 3.83 -7.47
N LEU A 58 -5.71 4.98 -7.01
CA LEU A 58 -4.67 5.04 -5.99
C LEU A 58 -5.16 4.51 -4.64
N GLU A 59 -6.40 4.79 -4.27
CA GLU A 59 -7.03 4.22 -3.08
C GLU A 59 -7.13 2.70 -3.17
N ALA A 60 -7.60 2.17 -4.31
CA ALA A 60 -7.68 0.73 -4.53
C ALA A 60 -6.29 0.05 -4.44
N PHE A 61 -5.25 0.67 -5.01
CA PHE A 61 -3.89 0.15 -4.89
C PHE A 61 -3.36 0.21 -3.45
N ALA A 62 -3.67 1.28 -2.72
CA ALA A 62 -3.27 1.41 -1.32
C ALA A 62 -3.95 0.33 -0.46
N GLU A 63 -5.23 0.08 -0.66
CA GLU A 63 -5.98 -0.97 0.04
C GLU A 63 -5.43 -2.36 -0.26
N GLN A 64 -5.13 -2.65 -1.54
CA GLN A 64 -4.51 -3.91 -1.93
C GLN A 64 -3.15 -4.11 -1.24
N ASN A 65 -2.30 -3.08 -1.23
CA ASN A 65 -0.99 -3.13 -0.58
C ASN A 65 -1.11 -3.36 0.93
N LEU A 66 -2.09 -2.73 1.59
CA LEU A 66 -2.37 -2.93 3.01
C LEU A 66 -2.86 -4.36 3.29
N ALA A 67 -3.71 -4.92 2.42
CA ALA A 67 -4.19 -6.30 2.56
C ALA A 67 -3.05 -7.32 2.42
N ILE A 68 -2.13 -7.10 1.46
CA ILE A 68 -0.94 -7.94 1.30
C ILE A 68 -0.03 -7.82 2.53
N ALA A 69 0.21 -6.61 3.03
CA ALA A 69 1.02 -6.40 4.24
C ALA A 69 0.42 -7.13 5.44
N ALA A 70 -0.90 -7.05 5.65
CA ALA A 70 -1.60 -7.76 6.72
C ALA A 70 -1.47 -9.28 6.59
N ARG A 71 -1.53 -9.82 5.36
CA ARG A 71 -1.30 -11.25 5.11
C ARG A 71 0.12 -11.66 5.51
N LEU A 72 1.12 -10.87 5.13
CA LEU A 72 2.52 -11.14 5.48
C LEU A 72 2.76 -11.10 7.00
N ASP A 73 2.10 -10.20 7.72
CA ASP A 73 2.17 -10.18 9.19
C ASP A 73 1.59 -11.45 9.81
N LEU A 74 0.47 -11.95 9.28
CA LEU A 74 -0.13 -13.20 9.74
C LEU A 74 0.79 -14.39 9.48
N GLU A 75 1.40 -14.46 8.29
CA GLU A 75 2.38 -15.50 7.97
C GLU A 75 3.60 -15.44 8.91
N VAL A 76 4.04 -14.25 9.29
CA VAL A 76 5.10 -14.07 10.29
C VAL A 76 4.67 -14.62 11.65
N GLN A 77 3.45 -14.33 12.10
CA GLN A 77 2.93 -14.83 13.39
C GLN A 77 2.84 -16.37 13.43
N LEU A 78 2.58 -17.02 12.29
CA LEU A 78 2.53 -18.48 12.19
C LEU A 78 3.91 -19.14 12.19
N LEU A 79 4.98 -18.39 11.93
CA LEU A 79 6.36 -18.86 11.93
C LEU A 79 7.08 -18.66 13.28
N GLN A 80 6.44 -17.98 14.23
CA GLN A 80 6.94 -17.72 15.59
C GLN A 80 6.43 -18.77 16.58
#